data_AF-A0A3N5RZ95-F1
#
_entry.id   AF-A0A3N5RZ95-F1
#
_cell.length_a   1.000
_cell.length_b   1.000
_cell.length_c   1.000
_cell.angle_alpha   90.00
_cell.angle_beta   90.00
_cell.angle_gamma   90.00
#
_symmetry.space_group_name_H-M   'P 1'
#
loop_
_entity.id
_entity.type
_entity.pdbx_description
1 polymer ?
#
loop_
_entity_poly.entity_id
_entity_poly.type
_entity_poly.pdbx_seq_one_letter_code
_entity_poly.pdbx_strand_id
1 'polypeptide(L)'
;MGTFSGTLVESRIIIWDIDDSRSIFSLGYYGKPLGIYKPKGIDFETPLILDLIEGCYLVESRLLTVNNVNGKQIILKEMKEICRNQYVDFDIKYLVFKKLRDGGYIVSPGIKFGCDFAVYEHGPGIDHAPYLVQVVDNQQDITATGIVLAGRLATTVKKQFILAITSMKPRRVYFLSFDWWRA
;
A
#
# COMPACT_ATOMS: atom_id res chain seq x y z
N MET A 1 -13.95 20.01 -4.25
CA MET A 1 -12.93 19.69 -3.22
C MET A 1 -11.58 20.05 -3.81
N GLY A 2 -10.75 20.79 -3.08
CA GLY A 2 -9.40 21.15 -3.53
C GLY A 2 -8.49 19.93 -3.60
N THR A 3 -7.42 20.02 -4.40
CA THR A 3 -6.36 19.01 -4.42
C THR A 3 -5.43 19.25 -3.24
N PHE A 4 -5.16 18.22 -2.45
CA PHE A 4 -4.23 18.30 -1.32
C PHE A 4 -2.80 18.56 -1.80
N SER A 5 -1.92 19.07 -0.93
CA SER A 5 -0.51 19.30 -1.26
C SER A 5 0.44 18.52 -0.35
N GLY A 6 1.49 17.96 -0.93
CA GLY A 6 2.56 17.27 -0.20
C GLY A 6 3.95 17.60 -0.72
N THR A 7 4.95 17.42 0.13
CA THR A 7 6.36 17.59 -0.23
C THR A 7 7.07 16.24 -0.23
N LEU A 8 7.72 15.89 -1.33
CA LEU A 8 8.64 14.76 -1.39
C LEU A 8 9.94 15.11 -0.68
N VAL A 9 10.24 14.39 0.41
CA VAL A 9 11.48 14.46 1.17
C VAL A 9 12.11 13.08 1.17
N GLU A 10 13.26 12.94 0.51
CA GLU A 10 13.92 11.66 0.26
C GLU A 10 12.99 10.62 -0.40
N SER A 11 12.54 9.62 0.38
CA SER A 11 11.68 8.51 -0.05
C SER A 11 10.29 8.54 0.58
N ARG A 12 9.87 9.71 1.10
CA ARG A 12 8.57 9.90 1.76
C ARG A 12 7.90 11.17 1.27
N ILE A 13 6.57 11.17 1.24
CA ILE A 13 5.79 12.38 0.97
C ILE A 13 5.17 12.85 2.27
N ILE A 14 5.42 14.11 2.64
CA ILE A 14 4.93 14.72 3.86
C ILE A 14 3.80 15.68 3.53
N ILE A 15 2.66 15.51 4.20
CA ILE A 15 1.55 16.46 4.20
C ILE A 15 1.70 17.32 5.45
N TRP A 16 2.12 18.57 5.28
CA TRP A 16 2.45 19.46 6.39
C TRP A 16 1.22 20.07 7.05
N ASP A 17 0.20 20.37 6.25
CA ASP A 17 -1.07 20.89 6.75
C ASP A 17 -1.82 19.79 7.51
N ILE A 18 -2.28 20.13 8.72
CA ILE A 18 -2.88 19.16 9.64
C ILE A 18 -4.29 18.79 9.21
N ASP A 19 -5.06 19.73 8.66
CA ASP A 19 -6.44 19.47 8.22
C ASP A 19 -6.44 18.61 6.94
N ASP A 20 -5.52 18.87 6.00
CA ASP A 20 -5.27 18.02 4.84
C ASP A 20 -4.79 16.63 5.27
N SER A 21 -3.90 16.56 6.26
CA SER A 21 -3.41 15.30 6.82
C SER A 21 -4.54 14.43 7.36
N ARG A 22 -5.45 15.02 8.14
CA ARG A 22 -6.64 14.33 8.68
C ARG A 22 -7.59 13.91 7.56
N SER A 23 -7.81 14.80 6.60
CA SER A 23 -8.68 14.55 5.44
C SER A 23 -8.17 13.36 4.63
N ILE A 24 -6.88 13.34 4.25
CA ILE A 24 -6.27 12.21 3.53
C ILE A 24 -6.34 10.92 4.35
N PHE A 25 -6.05 10.98 5.65
CA PHE A 25 -6.12 9.79 6.51
C PHE A 25 -7.55 9.24 6.59
N SER A 26 -8.58 10.09 6.60
CA SER A 26 -9.99 9.69 6.62
C SER A 26 -10.47 9.01 5.32
N LEU A 27 -9.76 9.19 4.19
CA LEU A 27 -10.09 8.59 2.89
C LEU A 27 -9.73 7.09 2.78
N GLY A 28 -9.45 6.42 3.90
CA GLY A 28 -9.09 5.00 3.93
C GLY A 28 -7.67 4.75 4.46
N TYR A 29 -7.27 5.44 5.52
CA TYR A 29 -6.03 5.20 6.27
C TYR A 29 -4.77 5.30 5.38
N TYR A 30 -4.71 6.31 4.51
CA TYR A 30 -3.48 6.62 3.79
C TYR A 30 -2.41 7.16 4.74
N GLY A 31 -1.19 6.67 4.63
CA GLY A 31 -0.06 7.16 5.40
C GLY A 31 -0.13 6.89 6.90
N LYS A 32 0.79 7.54 7.62
CA LYS A 32 0.90 7.47 9.08
C LYS A 32 1.23 8.85 9.65
N PRO A 33 0.51 9.29 10.70
CA PRO A 33 0.88 10.51 11.39
C PRO A 33 2.28 10.39 12.01
N LEU A 34 3.10 11.43 11.85
CA LEU A 34 4.48 11.45 12.30
C LEU A 34 4.56 11.19 13.82
N GLY A 35 5.34 10.18 14.20
CA GLY A 35 5.54 9.79 15.60
C GLY A 35 4.41 8.97 16.23
N ILE A 36 3.30 8.73 15.52
CA ILE A 36 2.15 7.98 16.05
C ILE A 36 2.08 6.61 15.38
N TYR A 37 2.42 5.56 16.13
CA TYR A 37 2.42 4.19 15.59
C TYR A 37 1.02 3.61 15.34
N LYS A 38 0.03 4.01 16.15
CA LYS A 38 -1.37 3.59 16.06
C LYS A 38 -2.30 4.77 16.40
N PRO A 39 -2.81 5.49 15.39
CA PRO A 39 -3.76 6.58 15.61
C PRO A 39 -5.07 6.02 16.19
N LYS A 40 -5.61 6.67 17.23
CA LYS A 40 -6.94 6.36 17.76
C LYS A 40 -7.98 7.23 17.05
N GLY A 41 -8.16 6.98 15.75
CA GLY A 41 -9.03 7.79 14.90
C GLY A 41 -8.28 8.89 14.15
N ILE A 42 -9.00 9.94 13.78
CA ILE A 42 -8.52 11.04 12.93
C ILE A 42 -7.97 12.24 13.73
N ASP A 43 -8.14 12.25 15.05
CA ASP A 43 -7.79 13.39 15.91
C ASP A 43 -6.30 13.40 16.29
N PHE A 44 -5.44 13.64 15.31
CA PHE A 44 -3.99 13.81 15.52
C PHE A 44 -3.54 15.20 15.07
N GLU A 45 -2.52 15.75 15.72
CA GLU A 45 -1.98 17.11 15.51
C GLU A 45 -0.59 17.09 14.84
N THR A 46 -0.28 16.02 14.12
CA THR A 46 1.04 15.80 13.50
C THR A 46 0.90 15.64 11.99
N PRO A 47 1.89 16.09 11.20
CA PRO A 47 1.93 15.87 9.76
C PRO A 47 1.75 14.40 9.37
N LEU A 48 1.10 14.17 8.24
CA LEU A 48 0.95 12.82 7.69
C LEU A 48 2.14 12.46 6.79
N ILE A 49 2.69 11.27 6.98
CA ILE A 49 3.71 10.71 6.11
C ILE A 49 3.08 9.62 5.25
N LEU A 50 3.12 9.83 3.93
CA LEU A 50 2.73 8.85 2.93
C LEU A 50 3.93 8.04 2.46
N ASP A 51 3.70 6.75 2.22
CA ASP A 51 4.62 5.95 1.44
C ASP A 51 4.57 6.34 -0.05
N LEU A 52 5.65 6.11 -0.80
CA LEU A 52 5.72 6.50 -2.21
C LEU A 52 4.62 5.85 -3.06
N ILE A 53 4.31 4.57 -2.80
CA ILE A 53 3.23 3.87 -3.51
C ILE A 53 1.85 4.50 -3.26
N GLU A 54 1.60 4.97 -2.03
CA GLU A 54 0.36 5.66 -1.66
C GLU A 54 0.29 7.04 -2.33
N GLY A 55 1.38 7.80 -2.26
CA GLY A 55 1.48 9.10 -2.92
C GLY A 55 1.31 9.00 -4.44
N CYS A 56 1.91 7.98 -5.07
CA CYS A 56 1.74 7.74 -6.50
C CYS A 56 0.26 7.48 -6.86
N TYR A 57 -0.44 6.71 -6.05
CA TYR A 57 -1.86 6.44 -6.23
C TYR A 57 -2.71 7.71 -6.09
N LEU A 58 -2.45 8.52 -5.05
CA LEU A 58 -3.18 9.77 -4.81
C LEU A 58 -2.92 10.82 -5.91
N VAL A 59 -1.70 10.89 -6.44
CA VAL A 59 -1.36 11.72 -7.61
C VAL A 59 -2.07 11.21 -8.87
N GLU A 60 -2.07 9.90 -9.12
CA GLU A 60 -2.78 9.32 -10.26
C GLU A 60 -4.29 9.56 -10.18
N SER A 61 -4.85 9.54 -8.97
CA SER A 61 -6.25 9.81 -8.67
C SER A 61 -6.60 11.31 -8.62
N ARG A 62 -5.62 12.20 -8.87
CA ARG A 62 -5.75 13.67 -8.83
C ARG A 62 -6.20 14.24 -7.47
N LEU A 63 -6.01 13.48 -6.39
CA LEU A 63 -6.32 13.90 -5.03
C LEU A 63 -5.14 14.66 -4.39
N LEU A 64 -3.91 14.39 -4.83
CA LEU A 64 -2.70 14.96 -4.26
C LEU A 64 -1.81 15.58 -5.34
N THR A 65 -1.29 16.78 -5.07
CA THR A 65 -0.17 17.38 -5.79
C THR A 65 1.10 17.25 -4.95
N VAL A 66 2.17 16.74 -5.54
CA VAL A 66 3.46 16.57 -4.86
C VAL A 66 4.49 17.52 -5.44
N ASN A 67 5.17 18.27 -4.58
CA ASN A 67 6.31 19.12 -4.92
C ASN A 67 7.59 18.55 -4.31
N ASN A 68 8.74 18.80 -4.93
CA ASN A 68 10.02 18.51 -4.28
C ASN A 68 10.37 19.59 -3.24
N VAL A 69 11.47 19.41 -2.51
CA VAL A 69 11.98 20.39 -1.52
C VAL A 69 12.28 21.78 -2.10
N ASN A 70 12.48 21.89 -3.41
CA ASN A 70 12.72 23.15 -4.12
C ASN A 70 11.42 23.79 -4.65
N GLY A 71 10.25 23.22 -4.34
CA GLY A 71 8.95 23.72 -4.79
C GLY A 71 8.57 23.34 -6.23
N LYS A 72 9.41 22.57 -6.96
CA LYS A 72 9.05 22.07 -8.30
C LYS A 72 8.02 20.95 -8.16
N GLN A 73 6.89 21.09 -8.85
CA GLN A 73 5.88 20.04 -8.95
C GLN A 73 6.42 18.79 -9.65
N ILE A 74 6.14 17.63 -9.09
CA ILE A 74 6.49 16.30 -9.61
C ILE A 74 5.27 15.75 -10.35
N ILE A 75 5.40 15.53 -11.65
CA ILE A 75 4.31 14.95 -12.44
C ILE A 75 4.22 13.43 -12.26
N LEU A 76 3.07 12.82 -12.58
CA LEU A 76 2.84 11.38 -12.41
C LEU A 76 3.93 10.50 -13.06
N LYS A 77 4.45 10.91 -14.23
CA LYS A 77 5.53 10.19 -14.91
C LYS A 77 6.82 10.16 -14.07
N GLU A 78 7.23 11.32 -13.56
CA GLU A 78 8.40 11.46 -12.67
C GLU A 78 8.17 10.68 -11.37
N MET A 79 6.96 10.77 -10.79
CA MET A 79 6.59 10.03 -9.57
C MET A 79 6.73 8.51 -9.75
N LYS A 80 6.26 7.96 -10.87
CA LYS A 80 6.41 6.52 -11.19
C LYS A 80 7.86 6.11 -11.41
N GLU A 81 8.71 7.02 -11.89
CA GLU A 81 10.15 6.76 -12.03
C GLU A 81 10.86 6.72 -10.67
N ILE A 82 10.55 7.67 -9.78
CA ILE A 82 11.02 7.66 -8.40
C ILE A 82 10.62 6.36 -7.70
N CYS A 83 9.37 5.93 -7.86
CA CYS A 83 8.92 4.67 -7.27
C CYS A 83 9.66 3.45 -7.84
N ARG A 84 9.89 3.37 -9.16
CA ARG A 84 10.64 2.27 -9.78
C ARG A 84 12.09 2.19 -9.29
N ASN A 85 12.69 3.32 -8.93
CA ASN A 85 14.04 3.35 -8.36
C ASN A 85 14.08 2.92 -6.89
N GLN A 86 12.98 3.08 -6.16
CA GLN A 86 12.93 2.80 -4.72
C GLN A 86 12.35 1.42 -4.37
N TYR A 87 11.48 0.85 -5.21
CA TYR A 87 10.87 -0.47 -4.98
C TYR A 87 11.33 -1.49 -6.00
N VAL A 88 11.69 -2.67 -5.50
CA VAL A 88 11.75 -3.89 -6.31
C VAL A 88 10.34 -4.24 -6.79
N ASP A 89 10.22 -4.54 -8.09
CA ASP A 89 8.97 -4.95 -8.74
C ASP A 89 7.82 -3.95 -8.57
N PHE A 90 8.13 -2.64 -8.59
CA PHE A 90 7.14 -1.58 -8.38
C PHE A 90 5.90 -1.74 -9.26
N ASP A 91 6.06 -2.01 -10.56
CA ASP A 91 4.93 -1.98 -11.50
C ASP A 91 3.86 -3.02 -11.19
N ILE A 92 4.26 -4.25 -10.82
CA ILE A 92 3.32 -5.32 -10.44
C ILE A 92 2.73 -5.05 -9.05
N LYS A 93 3.53 -4.57 -8.10
CA LYS A 93 3.05 -4.22 -6.75
C LYS A 93 2.05 -3.07 -6.81
N TYR A 94 2.31 -2.06 -7.64
CA TYR A 94 1.42 -0.94 -7.86
C TYR A 94 0.13 -1.37 -8.56
N LEU A 95 0.19 -2.30 -9.52
CA LEU A 95 -1.01 -2.85 -10.14
C LEU A 95 -1.94 -3.52 -9.11
N VAL A 96 -1.38 -4.30 -8.20
CA VAL A 96 -2.14 -4.94 -7.10
C VAL A 96 -2.65 -3.90 -6.11
N PHE A 97 -1.79 -2.99 -5.65
CA PHE A 97 -2.15 -1.91 -4.74
C PHE A 97 -3.32 -1.09 -5.29
N LYS A 98 -3.22 -0.66 -6.54
CA LYS A 98 -4.26 0.10 -7.24
C LYS A 98 -5.56 -0.69 -7.32
N LYS A 99 -5.52 -1.96 -7.74
CA LYS A 99 -6.73 -2.79 -7.85
C LYS A 99 -7.44 -2.95 -6.52
N LEU A 100 -6.69 -3.12 -5.42
CA LEU A 100 -7.25 -3.24 -4.08
C LEU A 100 -7.83 -1.90 -3.59
N ARG A 101 -7.11 -0.79 -3.78
CA ARG A 101 -7.59 0.56 -3.41
C ARG A 101 -8.83 0.96 -4.20
N ASP A 102 -8.83 0.74 -5.51
CA ASP A 102 -9.99 0.99 -6.38
C ASP A 102 -11.19 0.09 -6.00
N GLY A 103 -10.93 -1.08 -5.40
CA GLY A 103 -11.93 -1.98 -4.83
C GLY A 103 -12.45 -1.58 -3.44
N GLY A 104 -11.98 -0.48 -2.87
CA GLY A 104 -12.39 0.02 -1.56
C GLY A 104 -11.64 -0.58 -0.37
N TYR A 105 -10.63 -1.42 -0.61
CA TYR A 105 -9.82 -1.99 0.46
C TYR A 105 -8.77 -1.01 0.98
N ILE A 106 -8.42 -1.14 2.24
CA ILE A 106 -7.33 -0.40 2.88
C ILE A 106 -6.05 -1.23 2.77
N VAL A 107 -5.06 -0.69 2.06
CA VAL A 107 -3.79 -1.38 1.79
C VAL A 107 -2.67 -0.75 2.59
N SER A 108 -2.06 -1.52 3.48
CA SER A 108 -0.91 -1.13 4.30
C SER A 108 0.34 -1.97 3.96
N PRO A 109 1.56 -1.50 4.29
CA PRO A 109 2.77 -2.30 4.14
C PRO A 109 2.72 -3.61 4.93
N GLY A 110 3.03 -4.73 4.26
CA GLY A 110 2.99 -6.08 4.82
C GLY A 110 4.25 -6.53 5.55
N ILE A 111 5.29 -5.69 5.63
CA ILE A 111 6.62 -6.05 6.16
C ILE A 111 6.58 -6.71 7.55
N LYS A 112 5.65 -6.31 8.42
CA LYS A 112 5.48 -6.91 9.77
C LYS A 112 5.01 -8.37 9.73
N PHE A 113 4.48 -8.81 8.61
CA PHE A 113 3.95 -10.15 8.37
C PHE A 113 4.75 -10.94 7.34
N GLY A 114 5.84 -10.37 6.81
CA GLY A 114 6.68 -11.01 5.79
C GLY A 114 6.00 -11.12 4.42
N CYS A 115 5.06 -10.24 4.09
CA CYS A 115 4.41 -10.14 2.78
C CYS A 115 4.49 -8.71 2.23
N ASP A 116 4.06 -8.50 0.99
CA ASP A 116 4.06 -7.16 0.38
C ASP A 116 3.03 -6.24 1.03
N PHE A 117 1.79 -6.71 1.20
CA PHE A 117 0.69 -5.91 1.73
C PHE A 117 -0.10 -6.62 2.83
N ALA A 118 -0.55 -5.83 3.80
CA ALA A 118 -1.61 -6.18 4.74
C ALA A 118 -2.88 -5.40 4.34
N VAL A 119 -3.94 -6.13 4.00
CA VAL A 119 -5.16 -5.58 3.42
C VAL A 119 -6.31 -5.72 4.39
N TYR A 120 -7.06 -4.64 4.57
CA TYR A 120 -8.17 -4.50 5.50
C TYR A 120 -9.44 -4.13 4.74
N GLU A 121 -10.59 -4.52 5.25
CA GLU A 121 -11.90 -4.15 4.71
C GLU A 121 -12.37 -2.82 5.31
N HIS A 122 -12.28 -2.69 6.63
CA HIS A 122 -12.74 -1.49 7.36
C HIS A 122 -11.57 -0.72 7.99
N GLY A 123 -10.47 -1.42 8.29
CA GLY A 123 -9.22 -0.78 8.66
C GLY A 123 -8.54 -1.35 9.91
N PRO A 124 -7.31 -0.90 10.20
CA PRO A 124 -6.54 -1.40 11.32
C PRO A 124 -7.22 -1.11 12.67
N GLY A 125 -7.48 -2.17 13.45
CA GLY A 125 -8.11 -2.05 14.78
C GLY A 125 -9.64 -2.16 14.75
N ILE A 126 -10.26 -2.15 13.58
CA ILE A 126 -11.68 -2.50 13.37
C ILE A 126 -11.76 -3.96 12.93
N ASP A 127 -10.99 -4.33 11.90
CA ASP A 127 -10.97 -5.70 11.42
C ASP A 127 -10.22 -6.63 12.39
N HIS A 128 -10.76 -7.83 12.58
CA HIS A 128 -10.15 -8.86 13.42
C HIS A 128 -8.75 -9.27 12.91
N ALA A 129 -8.57 -9.27 11.59
CA ALA A 129 -7.29 -9.56 10.96
C ALA A 129 -7.27 -9.05 9.50
N PRO A 130 -6.12 -8.53 9.02
CA PRO A 130 -5.92 -8.27 7.60
C PRO A 130 -5.77 -9.57 6.79
N TYR A 131 -6.13 -9.51 5.51
CA TYR A 131 -5.61 -10.42 4.49
C TYR A 131 -4.12 -10.14 4.25
N LEU A 132 -3.31 -11.19 4.23
CA LEU A 132 -1.89 -11.08 3.90
C LEU A 132 -1.70 -11.32 2.41
N VAL A 133 -1.29 -10.29 1.68
CA VAL A 133 -1.15 -10.37 0.22
C VAL A 133 0.33 -10.37 -0.17
N GLN A 134 0.71 -11.39 -0.93
CA GLN A 134 2.02 -11.51 -1.57
C GLN A 134 1.84 -11.36 -3.08
N VAL A 135 2.59 -10.45 -3.69
CA VAL A 135 2.53 -10.19 -5.13
C VAL A 135 3.51 -11.11 -5.84
N VAL A 136 3.06 -11.69 -6.96
CA VAL A 136 3.87 -12.58 -7.79
C VAL A 136 3.59 -12.29 -9.27
N ASP A 137 4.63 -12.23 -10.09
CA ASP A 137 4.47 -12.10 -11.53
C ASP A 137 4.11 -13.45 -12.17
N ASN A 138 3.25 -13.47 -13.19
CA ASN A 138 2.83 -14.71 -13.85
C ASN A 138 3.95 -15.43 -14.61
N GLN A 139 5.11 -14.79 -14.81
CA GLN A 139 6.30 -15.40 -15.40
C GLN A 139 7.31 -15.90 -14.35
N GLN A 140 7.06 -15.63 -13.06
CA GLN A 140 7.93 -16.11 -11.98
C GLN A 140 7.56 -17.54 -11.60
N ASP A 141 8.58 -18.40 -11.49
CA ASP A 141 8.42 -19.75 -10.96
C ASP A 141 8.15 -19.69 -9.44
N ILE A 142 7.07 -20.31 -9.01
CA ILE A 142 6.76 -20.48 -7.59
C ILE A 142 7.26 -21.85 -7.14
N THR A 143 8.26 -21.86 -6.27
CA THR A 143 8.75 -23.12 -5.69
C THR A 143 7.76 -23.66 -4.66
N ALA A 144 7.68 -24.99 -4.52
CA ALA A 144 6.90 -25.63 -3.46
C ALA A 144 7.32 -25.13 -2.07
N THR A 145 8.62 -24.91 -1.86
CA THR A 145 9.16 -24.29 -0.64
C THR A 145 8.61 -22.88 -0.41
N GLY A 146 8.51 -22.07 -1.45
CA GLY A 146 7.90 -20.73 -1.38
C GLY A 146 6.44 -20.78 -0.91
N ILE A 147 5.66 -21.74 -1.41
CA ILE A 147 4.27 -21.95 -0.96
C ILE A 147 4.22 -22.38 0.51
N VAL A 148 5.09 -23.30 0.94
CA VAL A 148 5.16 -23.75 2.34
C VAL A 148 5.57 -22.59 3.27
N LEU A 149 6.51 -21.74 2.86
CA LEU A 149 6.93 -20.56 3.61
C LEU A 149 5.79 -19.55 3.74
N ALA A 150 5.07 -19.27 2.65
CA ALA A 150 3.86 -18.45 2.67
C ALA A 150 2.81 -19.01 3.65
N GLY A 151 2.57 -20.33 3.60
CA GLY A 151 1.68 -21.02 4.54
C GLY A 151 2.16 -20.92 6.00
N ARG A 152 3.46 -20.98 6.27
CA ARG A 152 4.02 -20.78 7.63
C ARG A 152 3.76 -19.36 8.14
N LEU A 153 3.96 -18.35 7.29
CA LEU A 153 3.66 -16.96 7.64
C LEU A 153 2.17 -16.80 7.99
N ALA A 154 1.29 -17.39 7.17
CA ALA A 154 -0.16 -17.38 7.38
C ALA A 154 -0.61 -18.06 8.68
N THR A 155 -0.10 -19.27 8.93
CA THR A 155 -0.48 -20.12 10.07
C THR A 155 -0.03 -19.52 11.41
N THR A 156 1.12 -18.83 11.44
CA THR A 156 1.63 -18.16 12.66
C THR A 156 0.69 -17.03 13.12
N VAL A 157 0.01 -16.36 12.20
CA VAL A 157 -0.91 -15.26 12.53
C VAL A 157 -2.40 -15.62 12.45
N LYS A 158 -2.74 -16.87 12.04
CA LYS A 158 -4.12 -17.34 11.76
C LYS A 158 -4.88 -16.43 10.79
N LYS A 159 -4.19 -15.87 9.80
CA LYS A 159 -4.78 -14.95 8.80
C LYS A 159 -4.79 -15.60 7.43
N GLN A 160 -5.80 -15.26 6.63
CA GLN A 160 -5.89 -15.73 5.26
C GLN A 160 -4.78 -15.11 4.42
N PHE A 161 -3.99 -15.97 3.79
CA PHE A 161 -2.89 -15.58 2.90
C PHE A 161 -3.32 -15.71 1.45
N ILE A 162 -3.02 -14.68 0.67
CA ILE A 162 -3.47 -14.51 -0.69
C ILE A 162 -2.24 -14.24 -1.58
N LEU A 163 -2.10 -15.03 -2.63
CA LEU A 163 -1.21 -14.70 -3.74
C LEU A 163 -1.96 -13.81 -4.73
N ALA A 164 -1.41 -12.62 -4.99
CA ALA A 164 -1.86 -11.73 -6.04
C ALA A 164 -0.98 -11.93 -7.27
N ILE A 165 -1.46 -12.75 -8.20
CA ILE A 165 -0.75 -13.11 -9.43
C ILE A 165 -1.03 -12.06 -10.50
N THR A 166 0.00 -11.35 -10.93
CA THR A 166 -0.12 -10.29 -11.93
C THR A 166 0.24 -10.77 -13.33
N SER A 167 -0.53 -10.37 -14.33
CA SER A 167 -0.14 -10.44 -15.73
C SER A 167 -0.07 -9.04 -16.28
N MET A 168 1.05 -8.65 -16.90
CA MET A 168 1.21 -7.30 -17.47
C MET A 168 0.66 -7.19 -18.89
N LYS A 169 0.43 -8.32 -19.57
CA LYS A 169 -0.05 -8.40 -20.96
C LYS A 169 -0.99 -9.61 -21.12
N PRO A 170 -2.32 -9.45 -20.96
CA PRO A 170 -3.05 -8.22 -20.60
C PRO A 170 -2.92 -7.88 -19.12
N ARG A 171 -3.03 -6.58 -18.76
CA ARG A 171 -3.00 -6.11 -17.36
C ARG A 171 -4.14 -6.70 -16.54
N ARG A 172 -3.84 -7.73 -15.74
CA ARG A 172 -4.78 -8.43 -14.86
C ARG A 172 -4.12 -8.82 -13.55
N VAL A 173 -4.95 -8.99 -12.53
CA VAL A 173 -4.55 -9.53 -11.23
C VAL A 173 -5.54 -10.61 -10.86
N TYR A 174 -5.02 -11.80 -10.57
CA TYR A 174 -5.76 -12.94 -10.05
C TYR A 174 -5.40 -13.13 -8.58
N PHE A 175 -6.40 -13.31 -7.73
CA PHE A 175 -6.19 -13.55 -6.30
C PHE A 175 -6.45 -15.02 -6.01
N LEU A 176 -5.46 -15.70 -5.43
CA LEU A 176 -5.55 -17.10 -5.02
C LEU A 176 -5.31 -17.18 -3.51
N SER A 177 -6.33 -17.63 -2.77
CA SER A 177 -6.24 -17.84 -1.32
C SER A 177 -5.90 -19.28 -0.99
N PHE A 178 -5.10 -19.48 0.06
CA PHE A 178 -4.80 -20.82 0.58
C PHE A 178 -5.47 -21.01 1.93
N ASP A 179 -6.18 -22.11 2.07
CA ASP A 179 -6.62 -22.61 3.37
C ASP A 179 -5.83 -23.87 3.70
N TRP A 180 -5.17 -23.85 4.86
CA TRP A 180 -4.36 -24.98 5.31
C TRP A 180 -5.28 -26.10 5.78
N TRP A 181 -5.43 -27.13 4.95
CA TRP A 181 -6.23 -28.29 5.27
C TRP A 181 -5.46 -29.24 6.18
N ARG A 182 -6.08 -29.64 7.30
CA ARG A 182 -5.60 -30.76 8.12
C ARG A 182 -6.37 -32.00 7.67
N ALA A 183 -5.64 -32.95 7.08
CA ALA A 183 -6.13 -34.29 6.76
C ALA A 183 -6.30 -35.11 8.04
#